data_AF-A0A2Z7D2H4-F1
#
_entry.id   AF-A0A2Z7D2H4-F1
#
_cell.length_a   1.000
_cell.length_b   1.000
_cell.length_c   1.000
_cell.angle_alpha   90.00
_cell.angle_beta   90.00
_cell.angle_gamma   90.00
#
_symmetry.space_group_name_H-M   'P 1'
#
loop_
_entity.id
_entity.type
_entity.pdbx_description
1 polymer ?
#
loop_
_entity_poly.entity_id
_entity_poly.type
_entity_poly.pdbx_seq_one_letter_code
_entity_poly.pdbx_strand_id
1 'polypeptide(L)'
;MILDYVLCAVWIAGILPILIAFIPSSKLNAFHSFVLGLAKRGKIMQSSSQRFTVPQKYFCHFYILAAIWTTILLVSTWMYAYRTAPRVYEPLLYSRIASHLTGLSHELWYGSSSPRKNKYMIWRSVFLLLLMEAQVLRRLFESIYLFKYSPSARMHIFGYLTGLIFYTAAPLSLCSKYAPEVFHFVTNLGAEFVVKGKDRMKFTEYDVWGHVDPLFLLKWYVWLGAAVFSFGWFHQYVCHAILGSLRENDEQYDYAIPHGDWFDYVSSAHYLAEIVIYGGLVIASGFSDVTILLLFGFVVANLSLAAAETHKWYLHKFDNYPKNRYVIIPFIY
;
A
#
# COMPACT_ATOMS: atom_id res chain seq x y z
N MET A 1 15.15 -2.37 14.57
CA MET A 1 16.53 -2.26 14.05
C MET A 1 16.86 -3.33 13.02
N ILE A 2 17.00 -4.63 13.35
CA ILE A 2 17.30 -5.67 12.32
C ILE A 2 16.19 -5.75 11.26
N LEU A 3 14.92 -5.75 11.68
CA LEU A 3 13.78 -5.83 10.76
C LEU A 3 13.72 -4.66 9.76
N ASP A 4 14.01 -3.44 10.21
CA ASP A 4 14.01 -2.25 9.35
C ASP A 4 15.06 -2.37 8.24
N TYR A 5 16.26 -2.85 8.57
CA TYR A 5 17.32 -3.07 7.59
C TYR A 5 16.95 -4.16 6.58
N VAL A 6 16.33 -5.25 7.04
CA VAL A 6 15.85 -6.32 6.14
C VAL A 6 14.80 -5.78 5.17
N LEU A 7 13.83 -5.01 5.65
CA LEU A 7 12.80 -4.40 4.79
C LEU A 7 13.41 -3.38 3.82
N CYS A 8 14.35 -2.55 4.27
CA CYS A 8 15.07 -1.64 3.38
C CYS A 8 15.81 -2.40 2.27
N ALA A 9 16.50 -3.48 2.61
CA ALA A 9 17.19 -4.33 1.64
C ALA A 9 16.20 -4.98 0.64
N VAL A 10 15.04 -5.45 1.10
CA VAL A 10 13.98 -5.98 0.23
C VAL A 10 13.51 -4.92 -0.77
N TRP A 11 13.23 -3.70 -0.31
CA TRP A 11 12.78 -2.63 -1.20
C TRP A 11 13.86 -2.20 -2.19
N ILE A 12 15.11 -2.05 -1.74
CA ILE A 12 16.25 -1.72 -2.60
C ILE A 12 16.44 -2.81 -3.67
N ALA A 13 16.39 -4.07 -3.27
CA ALA A 13 16.50 -5.20 -4.20
C ALA A 13 15.37 -5.25 -5.23
N GLY A 14 14.16 -4.78 -4.88
CA GLY A 14 13.04 -4.63 -5.82
C GLY A 14 13.17 -3.43 -6.76
N ILE A 15 13.65 -2.29 -6.24
CA ILE A 15 13.76 -1.02 -6.99
C ILE A 15 14.92 -1.07 -8.00
N LEU A 16 16.08 -1.57 -7.58
CA LEU A 16 17.32 -1.46 -8.35
C LEU A 16 17.22 -2.07 -9.76
N PRO A 17 16.68 -3.30 -9.95
CA PRO A 17 16.49 -3.86 -11.30
C PRO A 17 15.58 -3.03 -12.19
N ILE A 18 14.54 -2.41 -11.60
CA ILE A 18 13.60 -1.56 -12.33
C ILE A 18 14.29 -0.27 -12.77
N LEU A 19 15.05 0.38 -11.88
CA LEU A 19 15.82 1.58 -12.22
C LEU A 19 16.87 1.31 -13.29
N ILE A 20 17.57 0.18 -13.22
CA ILE A 20 18.54 -0.22 -14.26
C ILE A 20 17.81 -0.43 -15.60
N ALA A 21 16.60 -0.99 -15.59
CA ALA A 21 15.79 -1.15 -16.80
C ALA A 21 15.36 0.19 -17.42
N PHE A 22 15.26 1.27 -16.64
CA PHE A 22 14.98 2.62 -17.17
C PHE A 22 16.19 3.32 -17.80
N ILE A 23 17.41 2.79 -17.65
CA ILE A 23 18.62 3.42 -18.22
C ILE A 23 18.67 3.14 -19.73
N PRO A 24 18.60 4.18 -20.60
CA PRO A 24 18.66 3.99 -22.05
C PRO A 24 20.09 3.69 -22.48
N SER A 25 20.47 2.41 -22.45
CA SER A 25 21.80 1.95 -22.86
C SER A 25 21.71 0.68 -23.69
N SER A 26 22.33 0.69 -24.87
CA SER A 26 22.35 -0.46 -25.79
C SER A 26 22.96 -1.72 -25.14
N LYS A 27 23.91 -1.55 -24.22
CA LYS A 27 24.52 -2.66 -23.45
C LYS A 27 23.56 -3.31 -22.45
N LEU A 28 22.53 -2.58 -22.02
CA LEU A 28 21.52 -3.04 -21.06
C LEU A 28 20.25 -3.56 -21.74
N ASN A 29 20.17 -3.54 -23.08
CA ASN A 29 18.97 -4.00 -23.80
C ASN A 29 18.57 -5.44 -23.48
N ALA A 30 19.54 -6.35 -23.30
CA ALA A 30 19.27 -7.73 -22.89
C ALA A 30 18.68 -7.80 -21.48
N PHE A 31 19.23 -7.02 -20.54
CA PHE A 31 18.73 -6.94 -19.17
C PHE A 31 17.34 -6.29 -19.11
N HIS A 32 17.13 -5.19 -19.83
CA HIS A 32 15.83 -4.55 -19.98
C HIS A 32 14.77 -5.52 -20.51
N SER A 33 15.09 -6.28 -21.57
CA SER A 33 14.20 -7.28 -22.13
C SER A 33 13.89 -8.41 -21.15
N PHE A 34 14.87 -8.80 -20.33
CA PHE A 34 14.70 -9.78 -19.27
C PHE A 34 13.77 -9.28 -18.16
N VAL A 35 14.05 -8.10 -17.59
CA VAL A 35 13.22 -7.49 -16.53
C VAL A 35 11.79 -7.26 -17.02
N LEU A 36 11.62 -6.74 -18.24
CA LEU A 36 10.31 -6.60 -18.86
C LEU A 36 9.63 -7.95 -19.03
N GLY A 37 10.34 -8.98 -19.49
CA GLY A 37 9.84 -10.35 -19.64
C GLY A 37 9.25 -10.90 -18.33
N LEU A 38 9.89 -10.61 -17.20
CA LEU A 38 9.40 -10.98 -15.86
C LEU A 38 8.17 -10.17 -15.43
N ALA A 39 8.09 -8.91 -15.85
CA ALA A 39 7.00 -7.99 -15.53
C ALA A 39 5.74 -8.18 -16.41
N LYS A 40 5.84 -8.95 -17.52
CA LYS A 40 4.70 -9.19 -18.43
C LYS A 40 3.56 -9.90 -17.70
N ARG A 41 2.36 -9.35 -17.86
CA ARG A 41 1.11 -9.90 -17.31
C ARG A 41 -0.09 -9.57 -18.21
N GLY A 42 -1.07 -10.47 -18.24
CA GLY A 42 -2.32 -10.31 -18.97
C GLY A 42 -2.08 -10.00 -20.45
N LYS A 43 -2.59 -8.86 -20.92
CA LYS A 43 -2.56 -8.40 -22.31
C LYS A 43 -1.17 -8.25 -22.93
N ILE A 44 -0.14 -8.10 -22.11
CA ILE A 44 1.25 -7.90 -22.55
C ILE A 44 1.96 -9.26 -22.75
N MET A 45 1.37 -10.38 -22.32
CA MET A 45 1.97 -11.71 -22.41
C MET A 45 1.39 -12.51 -23.59
N GLN A 46 2.25 -12.96 -24.50
CA GLN A 46 1.85 -13.80 -25.64
C GLN A 46 1.65 -15.27 -25.22
N SER A 47 0.64 -15.92 -25.80
CA SER A 47 0.13 -17.26 -25.40
C SER A 47 1.12 -18.43 -25.58
N SER A 48 2.25 -18.24 -26.27
CA SER A 48 3.14 -19.34 -26.68
C SER A 48 4.08 -19.84 -25.59
N SER A 49 4.29 -19.10 -24.49
CA SER A 49 5.15 -19.53 -23.37
C SER A 49 4.31 -19.92 -22.16
N GLN A 50 3.77 -21.14 -22.15
CA GLN A 50 3.04 -21.66 -20.98
C GLN A 50 3.96 -22.04 -19.81
N ARG A 51 5.26 -22.17 -20.04
CA ARG A 51 6.24 -22.55 -19.01
C ARG A 51 6.41 -21.38 -18.02
N PHE A 52 6.29 -21.66 -16.71
CA PHE A 52 6.45 -20.69 -15.62
C PHE A 52 5.40 -19.57 -15.54
N THR A 53 4.16 -19.85 -15.94
CA THR A 53 3.05 -18.90 -15.82
C THR A 53 1.95 -19.40 -14.88
N VAL A 54 1.26 -18.48 -14.21
CA VAL A 54 0.09 -18.73 -13.37
C VAL A 54 -1.13 -17.99 -13.92
N PRO A 55 -2.36 -18.46 -13.67
CA PRO A 55 -3.58 -17.76 -14.03
C PRO A 55 -3.64 -16.34 -13.44
N GLN A 56 -4.03 -15.34 -14.23
CA GLN A 56 -4.13 -13.96 -13.74
C GLN A 56 -5.17 -13.81 -12.61
N LYS A 57 -6.21 -14.65 -12.55
CA LYS A 57 -7.17 -14.67 -11.44
C LYS A 57 -6.53 -14.86 -10.05
N TYR A 58 -5.29 -15.37 -9.98
CA TYR A 58 -4.55 -15.52 -8.72
C TYR A 58 -4.12 -14.18 -8.10
N PHE A 59 -4.37 -13.03 -8.76
CA PHE A 59 -4.31 -11.72 -8.10
C PHE A 59 -5.16 -11.67 -6.82
N CYS A 60 -6.27 -12.41 -6.76
CA CYS A 60 -7.11 -12.50 -5.55
C CYS A 60 -6.32 -13.04 -4.34
N HIS A 61 -5.38 -13.98 -4.54
CA HIS A 61 -4.58 -14.54 -3.44
C HIS A 61 -3.75 -13.47 -2.72
N PHE A 62 -3.27 -12.47 -3.47
CA PHE A 62 -2.51 -11.37 -2.89
C PHE A 62 -3.34 -10.57 -1.90
N TYR A 63 -4.58 -10.25 -2.27
CA TYR A 63 -5.46 -9.46 -1.43
C TYR A 63 -5.99 -10.25 -0.23
N ILE A 64 -6.21 -11.56 -0.38
CA ILE A 64 -6.53 -12.45 0.76
C ILE A 64 -5.39 -12.48 1.77
N LEU A 65 -4.17 -12.75 1.29
CA LEU A 65 -2.97 -12.74 2.14
C LEU A 65 -2.81 -11.39 2.83
N ALA A 66 -2.90 -10.31 2.07
CA ALA A 66 -2.74 -8.95 2.56
C ALA A 66 -3.80 -8.59 3.62
N ALA A 67 -5.06 -8.97 3.43
CA ALA A 67 -6.14 -8.66 4.37
C ALA A 67 -5.91 -9.37 5.70
N ILE A 68 -5.61 -10.67 5.65
CA ILE A 68 -5.30 -11.46 6.86
C ILE A 68 -4.07 -10.89 7.56
N TRP A 69 -2.99 -10.63 6.81
CA TRP A 69 -1.73 -10.17 7.36
C TRP A 69 -1.83 -8.76 7.96
N THR A 70 -2.49 -7.83 7.26
CA THR A 70 -2.68 -6.45 7.72
C THR A 70 -3.61 -6.41 8.93
N THR A 71 -4.67 -7.23 8.96
CA THR A 71 -5.53 -7.38 10.15
C THR A 71 -4.73 -7.87 11.36
N ILE A 72 -3.89 -8.89 11.21
CA ILE A 72 -3.05 -9.40 12.31
C ILE A 72 -2.13 -8.30 12.84
N LEU A 73 -1.43 -7.58 11.95
CA LEU A 73 -0.53 -6.49 12.32
C LEU A 73 -1.29 -5.34 12.99
N LEU A 74 -2.45 -4.96 12.44
CA LEU A 74 -3.30 -3.89 12.95
C LEU A 74 -3.80 -4.19 14.36
N VAL A 75 -4.43 -5.35 14.57
CA VAL A 75 -4.97 -5.74 15.88
C VAL A 75 -3.85 -5.85 16.91
N SER A 76 -2.73 -6.50 16.56
CA SER A 76 -1.59 -6.67 17.46
C SER A 76 -0.98 -5.33 17.86
N THR A 77 -0.77 -4.43 16.89
CA THR A 77 -0.19 -3.11 17.14
C THR A 77 -1.16 -2.21 17.92
N TRP A 78 -2.46 -2.28 17.64
CA TRP A 78 -3.48 -1.55 18.38
C TRP A 78 -3.53 -2.00 19.84
N MET A 79 -3.58 -3.32 20.09
CA MET A 79 -3.57 -3.86 21.45
C MET A 79 -2.31 -3.44 22.22
N TYR A 80 -1.14 -3.50 21.58
CA TYR A 80 0.11 -3.01 22.14
C TYR A 80 0.05 -1.52 22.47
N ALA A 81 -0.44 -0.69 21.54
CA ALA A 81 -0.58 0.76 21.70
C ALA A 81 -1.50 1.14 22.86
N TYR A 82 -2.58 0.38 23.04
CA TYR A 82 -3.54 0.58 24.12
C TYR A 82 -2.97 0.15 25.48
N ARG A 83 -2.33 -1.03 25.55
CA ARG A 83 -1.79 -1.58 26.80
C ARG A 83 -0.57 -0.83 27.33
N THR A 84 0.23 -0.26 26.45
CA THR A 84 1.40 0.55 26.81
C THR A 84 1.05 2.02 27.12
N ALA A 85 -0.19 2.44 26.89
CA ALA A 85 -0.62 3.79 27.19
C ALA A 85 -0.99 3.95 28.69
N PRO A 86 -0.40 4.90 29.43
CA PRO A 86 -0.97 5.30 30.71
C PRO A 86 -2.36 5.89 30.49
N ARG A 87 -3.33 5.49 31.33
CA ARG A 87 -4.70 6.04 31.36
C ARG A 87 -4.61 7.52 31.74
N VAL A 88 -4.67 8.42 30.77
CA VAL A 88 -4.73 9.86 31.03
C VAL A 88 -6.20 10.21 31.22
N TYR A 89 -6.67 10.15 32.45
CA TYR A 89 -7.81 10.99 32.88
C TYR A 89 -7.25 12.40 33.06
N GLU A 90 -7.66 13.39 32.25
CA GLU A 90 -7.98 14.75 32.72
C GLU A 90 -8.40 15.76 31.60
N PRO A 91 -9.21 16.78 31.96
CA PRO A 91 -10.03 17.60 31.06
C PRO A 91 -9.27 18.81 30.50
N LEU A 92 -8.51 18.62 29.41
CA LEU A 92 -7.83 19.72 28.70
C LEU A 92 -7.94 19.58 27.18
N LEU A 93 -9.11 19.18 26.68
CA LEU A 93 -9.36 18.95 25.25
C LEU A 93 -9.32 20.27 24.44
N TYR A 94 -9.83 21.38 25.01
CA TYR A 94 -10.04 22.62 24.27
C TYR A 94 -8.75 23.45 24.01
N SER A 95 -7.86 23.61 25.01
CA SER A 95 -6.60 24.35 24.80
C SER A 95 -5.55 23.56 23.99
N ARG A 96 -5.72 22.23 23.92
CA ARG A 96 -4.81 21.31 23.20
C ARG A 96 -5.10 21.25 21.69
N ILE A 97 -6.36 21.44 21.29
CA ILE A 97 -6.74 21.56 19.87
C ILE A 97 -6.21 22.87 19.28
N ALA A 98 -6.34 23.98 20.03
CA ALA A 98 -5.84 25.29 19.59
C ALA A 98 -4.32 25.32 19.39
N SER A 99 -3.53 24.66 20.25
CA SER A 99 -2.07 24.60 20.12
C SER A 99 -1.57 23.61 19.05
N HIS A 100 -2.36 22.60 18.70
CA HIS A 100 -2.06 21.71 17.55
C HIS A 100 -2.39 22.34 16.20
N LEU A 101 -3.36 23.26 16.15
CA LEU A 101 -3.76 23.99 14.94
C LEU A 101 -2.78 25.12 14.59
N THR A 102 -2.14 25.76 15.56
CA THR A 102 -1.28 26.93 15.31
C THR A 102 0.18 26.61 15.01
N GLY A 103 0.63 25.34 15.15
CA GLY A 103 1.95 24.88 14.70
C GLY A 103 3.17 25.58 15.32
N LEU A 104 2.97 26.48 16.28
CA LEU A 104 3.99 27.41 16.77
C LEU A 104 4.26 27.20 18.26
N SER A 105 4.91 26.08 18.62
CA SER A 105 5.74 26.04 19.84
C SER A 105 6.61 24.78 19.93
N HIS A 106 7.94 25.01 19.92
CA HIS A 106 9.04 24.14 20.38
C HIS A 106 9.46 22.92 19.54
N GLU A 107 9.92 23.15 18.31
CA GLU A 107 10.92 22.28 17.63
C GLU A 107 12.37 22.58 18.11
N LEU A 108 12.51 23.15 19.31
CA LEU A 108 13.80 23.50 19.91
C LEU A 108 13.88 22.99 21.34
N TRP A 109 13.81 21.67 21.54
CA TRP A 109 14.46 21.08 22.70
C TRP A 109 15.06 19.70 22.38
N TYR A 110 16.38 19.71 22.49
CA TYR A 110 17.34 18.65 22.26
C TYR A 110 17.12 17.47 23.23
N GLY A 111 17.21 16.24 22.70
CA GLY A 111 17.62 15.05 23.44
C GLY A 111 16.82 14.64 24.69
N SER A 112 15.70 13.92 24.50
CA SER A 112 15.24 12.89 25.44
C SER A 112 14.10 12.08 24.82
N SER A 113 14.20 10.75 24.87
CA SER A 113 13.15 9.80 24.52
C SER A 113 11.97 9.91 25.49
N SER A 114 11.15 10.95 25.36
CA SER A 114 9.95 11.11 26.18
C SER A 114 8.93 10.01 25.86
N PRO A 115 8.34 9.33 26.87
CA PRO A 115 7.31 8.31 26.69
C PRO A 115 6.14 8.76 25.80
N ARG A 116 5.84 10.07 25.80
CA ARG A 116 4.78 10.69 25.00
C ARG A 116 5.08 10.69 23.49
N LYS A 117 6.35 10.90 23.10
CA LYS A 117 6.79 10.83 21.69
C LYS A 117 6.67 9.40 21.17
N ASN A 118 7.03 8.42 21.99
CA ASN A 118 6.91 7.01 21.62
C ASN A 118 5.44 6.60 21.43
N LYS A 119 4.54 7.02 22.34
CA LYS A 119 3.08 6.77 22.22
C LYS A 119 2.52 7.31 20.90
N TYR A 120 2.84 8.55 20.56
CA TYR A 120 2.41 9.17 19.31
C TYR A 120 2.82 8.35 18.08
N MET A 121 4.09 7.92 18.04
CA MET A 121 4.63 7.15 16.92
C MET A 121 3.96 5.77 16.77
N ILE A 122 3.63 5.10 17.87
CA ILE A 122 2.90 3.82 17.84
C ILE A 122 1.48 4.02 17.28
N TRP A 123 0.74 5.03 17.77
CA TRP A 123 -0.61 5.34 17.27
C TRP A 123 -0.61 5.80 15.81
N ARG A 124 0.46 6.47 15.36
CA ARG A 124 0.67 6.77 13.93
C ARG A 124 0.79 5.48 13.11
N SER A 125 1.52 4.47 13.57
CA SER A 125 1.58 3.16 12.89
C SER A 125 0.23 2.45 12.87
N VAL A 126 -0.56 2.52 13.94
CA VAL A 126 -1.94 2.00 13.96
C VAL A 126 -2.79 2.69 12.89
N PHE A 127 -2.71 4.02 12.79
CA PHE A 127 -3.44 4.80 11.80
C PHE A 127 -3.03 4.45 10.36
N LEU A 128 -1.73 4.30 10.09
CA LEU A 128 -1.24 3.88 8.76
C LEU A 128 -1.73 2.47 8.41
N LEU A 129 -1.72 1.53 9.37
CA LEU A 129 -2.26 0.19 9.17
C LEU A 129 -3.78 0.20 8.94
N LEU A 130 -4.53 1.11 9.56
CA LEU A 130 -5.96 1.29 9.28
C LEU A 130 -6.23 1.71 7.84
N LEU A 131 -5.47 2.69 7.35
CA LEU A 131 -5.56 3.11 5.94
C LEU A 131 -5.21 1.94 5.02
N MET A 132 -4.14 1.21 5.31
CA MET A 132 -3.72 0.05 4.53
C MET A 132 -4.76 -1.08 4.53
N GLU A 133 -5.39 -1.35 5.67
CA GLU A 133 -6.49 -2.32 5.80
C GLU A 133 -7.67 -1.92 4.91
N ALA A 134 -8.09 -0.66 4.96
CA ALA A 134 -9.16 -0.14 4.11
C ALA A 134 -8.83 -0.26 2.60
N GLN A 135 -7.58 0.00 2.21
CA GLN A 135 -7.12 -0.21 0.84
C GLN A 135 -7.23 -1.68 0.44
N VAL A 136 -6.65 -2.58 1.24
CA VAL A 136 -6.56 -4.00 0.91
C VAL A 136 -7.94 -4.66 0.88
N LEU A 137 -8.83 -4.35 1.84
CA LEU A 137 -10.20 -4.86 1.86
C LEU A 137 -11.00 -4.41 0.64
N ARG A 138 -10.87 -3.14 0.23
CA ARG A 138 -11.47 -2.68 -1.03
C ARG A 138 -10.90 -3.46 -2.21
N ARG A 139 -9.57 -3.58 -2.32
CA ARG A 139 -8.94 -4.29 -3.45
C ARG A 139 -9.33 -5.76 -3.50
N LEU A 140 -9.52 -6.41 -2.35
CA LEU A 140 -10.08 -7.77 -2.26
C LEU A 140 -11.50 -7.82 -2.81
N PHE A 141 -12.37 -6.91 -2.35
CA PHE A 141 -13.74 -6.79 -2.85
C PHE A 141 -13.77 -6.59 -4.38
N GLU A 142 -13.01 -5.62 -4.90
CA GLU A 142 -12.93 -5.37 -6.34
C GLU A 142 -12.42 -6.59 -7.12
N SER A 143 -11.45 -7.32 -6.58
CA SER A 143 -10.91 -8.51 -7.24
C SER A 143 -11.89 -9.67 -7.30
N ILE A 144 -12.86 -9.73 -6.40
CA ILE A 144 -13.90 -10.78 -6.38
C ILE A 144 -15.09 -10.36 -7.24
N TYR A 145 -15.52 -9.09 -7.13
CA TYR A 145 -16.81 -8.65 -7.68
C TYR A 145 -16.70 -7.77 -8.94
N LEU A 146 -15.66 -6.94 -9.07
CA LEU A 146 -15.53 -6.04 -10.23
C LEU A 146 -14.69 -6.64 -11.36
N PHE A 147 -13.60 -7.35 -11.04
CA PHE A 147 -12.69 -7.86 -12.05
C PHE A 147 -13.10 -9.20 -12.61
N LYS A 148 -13.56 -9.19 -13.86
CA LYS A 148 -13.74 -10.39 -14.69
C LYS A 148 -12.44 -10.69 -15.42
N TYR A 149 -11.71 -11.72 -14.99
CA TYR A 149 -10.47 -12.15 -15.65
C TYR A 149 -10.77 -13.10 -16.80
N SER A 150 -10.18 -12.86 -17.97
CA SER A 150 -10.25 -13.82 -19.09
C SER A 150 -9.59 -15.15 -18.67
N PRO A 151 -10.18 -16.33 -19.00
CA PRO A 151 -9.61 -17.64 -18.67
C PRO A 151 -8.19 -17.86 -19.24
N SER A 152 -7.89 -17.21 -20.36
CA SER A 152 -6.60 -17.29 -21.05
C SER A 152 -5.55 -16.32 -20.49
N ALA A 153 -5.94 -15.40 -19.60
CA ALA A 153 -5.04 -14.41 -19.07
C ALA A 153 -4.07 -15.02 -18.04
N ARG A 154 -2.78 -14.80 -18.25
CA ARG A 154 -1.69 -15.38 -17.46
C ARG A 154 -0.77 -14.30 -16.89
N MET A 155 0.00 -14.64 -15.87
CA MET A 155 1.06 -13.82 -15.28
C MET A 155 2.29 -14.68 -15.01
N HIS A 156 3.49 -14.11 -15.13
CA HIS A 156 4.74 -14.83 -14.84
C HIS A 156 4.85 -15.21 -13.36
N ILE A 157 5.43 -16.38 -13.04
CA ILE A 157 5.58 -16.85 -11.64
C ILE A 157 6.42 -15.90 -10.77
N PHE A 158 7.47 -15.30 -11.32
CA PHE A 158 8.26 -14.29 -10.61
C PHE A 158 7.45 -13.03 -10.29
N GLY A 159 6.57 -12.60 -11.21
CA GLY A 159 5.61 -11.54 -10.93
C GLY A 159 4.64 -11.93 -9.81
N TYR A 160 4.24 -13.20 -9.76
CA TYR A 160 3.41 -13.73 -8.68
C TYR A 160 4.11 -13.72 -7.32
N LEU A 161 5.35 -14.21 -7.25
CA LEU A 161 6.17 -14.18 -6.03
C LEU A 161 6.45 -12.75 -5.57
N THR A 162 6.76 -11.85 -6.50
CA THR A 162 6.98 -10.42 -6.21
C THR A 162 5.72 -9.80 -5.60
N GLY A 163 4.53 -10.16 -6.11
CA GLY A 163 3.26 -9.77 -5.52
C GLY A 163 3.12 -10.23 -4.06
N LEU A 164 3.37 -11.51 -3.77
CA LEU A 164 3.29 -12.03 -2.40
C LEU A 164 4.26 -11.33 -1.44
N ILE A 165 5.50 -11.08 -1.89
CA ILE A 165 6.50 -10.35 -1.11
C ILE A 165 6.02 -8.92 -0.85
N PHE A 166 5.52 -8.22 -1.87
CA PHE A 166 5.01 -6.86 -1.74
C PHE A 166 3.88 -6.76 -0.70
N TYR A 167 2.86 -7.62 -0.80
CA TYR A 167 1.71 -7.59 0.10
C TYR A 167 2.01 -8.04 1.54
N THR A 168 3.15 -8.70 1.76
CA THR A 168 3.66 -9.00 3.11
C THR A 168 4.51 -7.85 3.65
N ALA A 169 5.43 -7.33 2.83
CA ALA A 169 6.40 -6.31 3.23
C ALA A 169 5.79 -4.91 3.37
N ALA A 170 4.79 -4.56 2.56
CA ALA A 170 4.17 -3.23 2.57
C ALA A 170 3.50 -2.90 3.93
N PRO A 171 2.54 -3.68 4.46
CA PRO A 171 1.95 -3.37 5.75
C PRO A 171 2.98 -3.48 6.89
N LEU A 172 3.93 -4.42 6.80
CA LEU A 172 5.01 -4.54 7.79
C LEU A 172 5.91 -3.30 7.83
N SER A 173 6.11 -2.63 6.69
CA SER A 173 6.88 -1.38 6.60
C SER A 173 6.21 -0.21 7.31
N LEU A 174 4.89 -0.23 7.50
CA LEU A 174 4.14 0.84 8.18
C LEU A 174 4.28 0.77 9.71
N CYS A 175 4.67 -0.40 10.24
CA CYS A 175 4.84 -0.64 11.67
C CYS A 175 6.22 -1.22 12.04
N SER A 176 7.18 -1.23 11.11
CA SER A 176 8.44 -1.98 11.25
C SER A 176 9.26 -1.60 12.49
N LYS A 177 9.23 -0.31 12.85
CA LYS A 177 9.93 0.25 14.01
C LYS A 177 9.47 -0.35 15.35
N TYR A 178 8.20 -0.75 15.45
CA TYR A 178 7.58 -1.29 16.67
C TYR A 178 7.22 -2.77 16.56
N ALA A 179 7.36 -3.36 15.37
CA ALA A 179 7.00 -4.75 15.14
C ALA A 179 7.74 -5.74 16.05
N PRO A 180 9.04 -5.58 16.39
CA PRO A 180 9.72 -6.46 17.34
C PRO A 180 9.10 -6.41 18.75
N GLU A 181 8.79 -5.21 19.25
CA GLU A 181 8.17 -5.01 20.56
C GLU A 181 6.74 -5.54 20.59
N VAL A 182 5.98 -5.31 19.52
CA VAL A 182 4.62 -5.86 19.34
C VAL A 182 4.67 -7.38 19.28
N PHE A 183 5.63 -7.97 18.56
CA PHE A 183 5.80 -9.42 18.48
C PHE A 183 6.07 -10.02 19.87
N HIS A 184 7.02 -9.46 20.62
CA HIS A 184 7.32 -9.89 21.99
C HIS A 184 6.11 -9.73 22.94
N PHE A 185 5.33 -8.66 22.77
CA PHE A 185 4.08 -8.47 23.50
C PHE A 185 3.07 -9.57 23.19
N VAL A 186 2.85 -9.89 21.92
CA VAL A 186 1.91 -10.94 21.50
C VAL A 186 2.35 -12.32 21.98
N THR A 187 3.65 -12.65 21.92
CA THR A 187 4.16 -13.93 22.41
C THR A 187 3.96 -14.07 23.93
N ASN A 188 4.16 -12.99 24.69
CA ASN A 188 3.94 -13.00 26.13
C ASN A 188 2.45 -13.12 26.48
N LEU A 189 1.57 -12.45 25.73
CA LEU A 189 0.12 -12.59 25.88
C LEU A 189 -0.33 -14.04 25.60
N GLY A 190 0.23 -14.67 24.56
CA GLY A 190 -0.01 -16.08 24.26
C GLY A 190 0.46 -17.02 25.38
N ALA A 191 1.66 -16.80 25.91
CA ALA A 191 2.18 -17.56 27.05
C ALA A 191 1.31 -17.39 28.31
N GLU A 192 0.86 -16.17 28.60
CA GLU A 192 -0.05 -15.90 29.72
C GLU A 192 -1.40 -16.59 29.54
N PHE A 193 -1.95 -16.61 28.32
CA PHE A 193 -3.18 -17.34 28.00
C PHE A 193 -3.04 -18.85 28.25
N VAL A 194 -1.89 -19.44 27.86
CA VAL A 194 -1.59 -20.86 28.08
C VAL A 194 -1.44 -21.20 29.56
N VAL A 195 -0.76 -20.33 30.33
CA VAL A 195 -0.46 -20.59 31.75
C VAL A 195 -1.64 -20.29 32.68
N LYS A 196 -2.38 -19.19 32.47
CA LYS A 196 -3.45 -18.75 33.39
C LYS A 196 -4.84 -19.32 33.05
N GLY A 197 -5.02 -19.88 31.86
CA GLY A 197 -6.31 -20.43 31.40
C GLY A 197 -7.36 -19.36 31.09
N LYS A 198 -8.37 -19.75 30.30
CA LYS A 198 -9.42 -18.88 29.73
C LYS A 198 -10.26 -18.14 30.79
N ASP A 199 -10.46 -18.74 31.97
CA ASP A 199 -11.47 -18.30 32.95
C ASP A 199 -11.03 -17.17 33.89
N ARG A 200 -9.75 -16.75 33.85
CA ARG A 200 -9.24 -15.64 34.69
C ARG A 200 -8.99 -14.35 33.92
N MET A 201 -9.22 -14.34 32.61
CA MET A 201 -9.08 -13.14 31.80
C MET A 201 -10.32 -12.27 32.01
N LYS A 202 -10.25 -11.34 32.98
CA LYS A 202 -11.29 -10.33 33.18
C LYS A 202 -11.42 -9.53 31.88
N PHE A 203 -12.44 -9.81 31.07
CA PHE A 203 -12.92 -8.90 30.04
C PHE A 203 -13.38 -7.64 30.75
N THR A 204 -12.47 -6.67 30.79
CA THR A 204 -12.71 -5.36 31.38
C THR A 204 -13.74 -4.65 30.51
N GLU A 205 -14.62 -3.85 31.11
CA GLU A 205 -15.63 -3.05 30.39
C GLU A 205 -15.02 -2.41 29.13
N TYR A 206 -15.69 -2.65 27.99
CA TYR A 206 -15.24 -2.22 26.67
C TYR A 206 -15.48 -0.72 26.52
N ASP A 207 -14.54 0.09 27.03
CA ASP A 207 -14.55 1.54 26.83
C ASP A 207 -14.12 1.85 25.39
N VAL A 208 -15.08 1.90 24.46
CA VAL A 208 -14.86 2.23 23.04
C VAL A 208 -14.06 3.52 22.87
N TRP A 209 -14.35 4.51 23.70
CA TRP A 209 -13.83 5.86 23.57
C TRP A 209 -12.33 5.92 23.92
N GLY A 210 -11.93 5.25 25.00
CA GLY A 210 -10.53 5.09 25.37
C GLY A 210 -9.66 4.37 24.32
N HIS A 211 -10.27 3.59 23.41
CA HIS A 211 -9.55 2.89 22.34
C HIS A 211 -9.32 3.74 21.08
N VAL A 212 -10.08 4.82 20.88
CA VAL A 212 -10.01 5.66 19.66
C VAL A 212 -9.53 7.07 19.93
N ASP A 213 -9.67 7.58 21.16
CA ASP A 213 -9.21 8.91 21.59
C ASP A 213 -7.78 9.27 21.16
N PRO A 214 -6.80 8.37 21.24
CA PRO A 214 -5.43 8.69 20.84
C PRO A 214 -5.25 9.00 19.35
N LEU A 215 -6.18 8.56 18.48
CA LEU A 215 -6.14 8.85 17.04
C LEU A 215 -6.42 10.33 16.76
N PHE A 216 -7.29 10.97 17.54
CA PHE A 216 -7.58 12.40 17.41
C PHE A 216 -6.44 13.30 17.91
N LEU A 217 -5.50 12.73 18.66
CA LEU A 217 -4.28 13.42 19.12
C LEU A 217 -3.13 13.32 18.09
N LEU A 218 -3.38 12.77 16.90
CA LEU A 218 -2.39 12.73 15.83
C LEU A 218 -2.17 14.13 15.22
N LYS A 219 -0.95 14.38 14.70
CA LYS A 219 -0.60 15.69 14.13
C LYS A 219 -1.39 15.95 12.85
N TRP A 220 -1.61 17.22 12.51
CA TRP A 220 -2.40 17.64 11.36
C TRP A 220 -1.95 17.02 10.02
N TYR A 221 -0.65 16.80 9.81
CA TYR A 221 -0.14 16.20 8.58
C TYR A 221 -0.56 14.73 8.41
N VAL A 222 -0.91 14.03 9.50
CA VAL A 222 -1.45 12.67 9.44
C VAL A 222 -2.80 12.67 8.75
N TRP A 223 -3.64 13.65 9.09
CA TRP A 223 -4.94 13.87 8.48
C TRP A 223 -4.84 14.43 7.07
N LEU A 224 -3.87 15.29 6.78
CA LEU A 224 -3.57 15.70 5.40
C LEU A 224 -3.20 14.48 4.54
N GLY A 225 -2.32 13.61 5.04
CA GLY A 225 -1.95 12.37 4.35
C GLY A 225 -3.15 11.44 4.14
N ALA A 226 -4.05 11.34 5.12
CA ALA A 226 -5.31 10.61 4.99
C ALA A 226 -6.22 11.21 3.90
N ALA A 227 -6.32 12.53 3.80
CA ALA A 227 -7.11 13.18 2.76
C ALA A 227 -6.55 12.89 1.35
N VAL A 228 -5.22 13.00 1.17
CA VAL A 228 -4.54 12.64 -0.08
C VAL A 228 -4.74 11.16 -0.41
N PHE A 229 -4.61 10.29 0.60
CA PHE A 229 -4.86 8.86 0.47
C PHE A 229 -6.30 8.60 0.00
N SER A 230 -7.31 9.20 0.64
CA SER A 230 -8.72 9.02 0.32
C SER A 230 -9.05 9.52 -1.09
N PHE A 231 -8.44 10.63 -1.51
CA PHE A 231 -8.57 11.14 -2.88
C PHE A 231 -8.07 10.13 -3.92
N GLY A 232 -6.86 9.61 -3.75
CA GLY A 232 -6.33 8.55 -4.62
C GLY A 232 -7.15 7.27 -4.55
N TRP A 233 -7.62 6.89 -3.36
CA TRP A 233 -8.44 5.69 -3.13
C TRP A 233 -9.76 5.74 -3.90
N PHE A 234 -10.43 6.91 -3.89
CA PHE A 234 -11.66 7.14 -4.63
C PHE A 234 -11.44 7.07 -6.15
N HIS A 235 -10.47 7.80 -6.68
CA HIS A 235 -10.17 7.78 -8.12
C HIS A 235 -9.72 6.41 -8.60
N GLN A 236 -8.97 5.66 -7.76
CA GLN A 236 -8.61 4.29 -8.11
C GLN A 236 -9.85 3.39 -8.23
N TYR A 237 -10.82 3.52 -7.32
CA TYR A 237 -12.08 2.78 -7.38
C TYR A 237 -12.85 3.10 -8.67
N VAL A 238 -13.01 4.38 -9.00
CA VAL A 238 -13.68 4.82 -10.23
C VAL A 238 -12.98 4.26 -11.47
N CYS A 239 -11.65 4.36 -11.54
CA CYS A 239 -10.87 3.81 -12.63
C CYS A 239 -11.03 2.28 -12.77
N HIS A 240 -11.10 1.54 -11.66
CA HIS A 240 -11.33 0.10 -11.70
C HIS A 240 -12.75 -0.26 -12.13
N ALA A 241 -13.76 0.51 -11.70
CA ALA A 241 -15.13 0.33 -12.15
C ALA A 241 -15.25 0.54 -13.68
N ILE A 242 -14.61 1.58 -14.23
CA ILE A 242 -14.52 1.82 -15.68
C ILE A 242 -13.85 0.62 -16.38
N LEU A 243 -12.71 0.14 -15.89
CA LEU A 243 -12.03 -1.01 -16.48
C LEU A 243 -12.87 -2.31 -16.38
N GLY A 244 -13.64 -2.46 -15.31
CA GLY A 244 -14.56 -3.57 -15.10
C GLY A 244 -15.70 -3.56 -16.11
N SER A 245 -16.37 -2.41 -16.29
CA SER A 245 -17.51 -2.26 -17.20
C SER A 245 -17.16 -2.53 -18.65
N LEU A 246 -15.93 -2.22 -19.07
CA LEU A 246 -15.44 -2.54 -20.42
C LEU A 246 -15.42 -4.06 -20.71
N ARG A 247 -15.37 -4.90 -19.67
CA ARG A 247 -15.37 -6.37 -19.81
C ARG A 247 -16.73 -7.00 -19.62
N GLU A 248 -17.71 -6.28 -19.11
CA GLU A 248 -19.07 -6.81 -18.95
C GLU A 248 -19.83 -6.84 -20.27
N ASN A 249 -19.51 -5.91 -21.16
CA ASN A 249 -20.22 -5.71 -22.42
C ASN A 249 -19.62 -6.51 -23.60
N ASP A 250 -18.63 -7.38 -23.35
CA ASP A 250 -17.93 -8.11 -24.41
C ASP A 250 -17.89 -9.62 -24.12
N GLU A 251 -18.63 -10.38 -24.94
CA GLU A 251 -18.66 -11.85 -24.88
C GLU A 251 -17.33 -12.48 -25.35
N GLN A 252 -16.53 -11.77 -26.15
CA GLN A 252 -15.25 -12.24 -26.71
C GLN A 252 -14.03 -11.81 -25.89
N TYR A 253 -14.19 -11.02 -24.83
CA TYR A 253 -13.09 -10.46 -24.02
C TYR A 253 -12.05 -9.68 -24.85
N ASP A 254 -12.46 -9.02 -25.94
CA ASP A 254 -11.56 -8.11 -26.64
C ASP A 254 -11.33 -6.85 -25.78
N TYR A 255 -10.22 -6.18 -26.06
CA TYR A 255 -9.84 -5.01 -25.29
C TYR A 255 -10.49 -3.76 -25.85
N ALA A 256 -10.87 -2.84 -24.96
CA ALA A 256 -11.36 -1.51 -25.31
C ALA A 256 -10.46 -0.39 -24.73
N ILE A 257 -10.58 0.80 -25.31
CA ILE A 257 -9.91 2.01 -24.83
C ILE A 257 -10.74 2.58 -23.65
N PRO A 258 -10.17 2.74 -22.44
CA PRO A 258 -10.88 3.34 -21.32
C PRO A 258 -11.02 4.85 -21.50
N HIS A 259 -12.17 5.40 -21.10
CA HIS A 259 -12.50 6.83 -21.12
C HIS A 259 -13.15 7.24 -19.80
N GLY A 260 -12.99 8.51 -19.43
CA GLY A 260 -13.51 9.06 -18.18
C GLY A 260 -12.51 9.05 -17.02
N ASP A 261 -12.78 9.89 -16.03
CA ASP A 261 -11.87 10.19 -14.93
C ASP A 261 -10.46 10.55 -15.44
N TRP A 262 -9.39 10.05 -14.81
CA TRP A 262 -8.02 10.37 -15.24
C TRP A 262 -7.58 9.64 -16.53
N PHE A 263 -8.39 8.72 -17.07
CA PHE A 263 -8.03 8.06 -18.33
C PHE A 263 -7.97 9.02 -19.52
N ASP A 264 -8.63 10.17 -19.44
CA ASP A 264 -8.56 11.18 -20.50
C ASP A 264 -7.19 11.87 -20.56
N TYR A 265 -6.39 11.79 -19.50
CA TYR A 265 -5.05 12.38 -19.43
C TYR A 265 -3.94 11.34 -19.50
N VAL A 266 -4.11 10.17 -18.88
CA VAL A 266 -3.08 9.14 -18.78
C VAL A 266 -3.61 7.75 -19.14
N SER A 267 -2.77 6.93 -19.77
CA SER A 267 -3.15 5.57 -20.17
C SER A 267 -3.44 4.63 -19.00
N SER A 268 -2.74 4.84 -17.89
CA SER A 268 -2.81 3.99 -16.71
C SER A 268 -3.29 4.75 -15.47
N ALA A 269 -4.45 5.40 -15.57
CA ALA A 269 -5.06 6.22 -14.52
C ALA A 269 -5.11 5.55 -13.14
N HIS A 270 -5.53 4.28 -13.09
CA HIS A 270 -5.58 3.48 -11.85
C HIS A 270 -4.20 3.30 -11.17
N TYR A 271 -3.10 3.29 -11.93
CA TYR A 271 -1.74 3.24 -11.37
C TYR A 271 -1.31 4.60 -10.83
N LEU A 272 -1.67 5.71 -11.50
CA LEU A 272 -1.46 7.05 -10.97
C LEU A 272 -2.20 7.23 -9.64
N ALA A 273 -3.46 6.79 -9.57
CA ALA A 273 -4.24 6.83 -8.34
C ALA A 273 -3.59 6.01 -7.22
N GLU A 274 -2.99 4.86 -7.53
CA GLU A 274 -2.22 4.08 -6.56
C GLU A 274 -0.97 4.83 -6.05
N ILE A 275 -0.25 5.52 -6.93
CA ILE A 275 0.87 6.39 -6.52
C ILE A 275 0.38 7.46 -5.53
N VAL A 276 -0.78 8.09 -5.79
CA VAL A 276 -1.37 9.08 -4.88
C VAL A 276 -1.71 8.47 -3.51
N ILE A 277 -2.27 7.25 -3.48
CA ILE A 277 -2.58 6.51 -2.24
C ILE A 277 -1.32 6.33 -1.39
N TYR A 278 -0.24 5.79 -1.96
CA TYR A 278 1.01 5.58 -1.22
C TYR A 278 1.72 6.90 -0.88
N GLY A 279 1.58 7.95 -1.71
CA GLY A 279 2.02 9.30 -1.38
C GLY A 279 1.31 9.86 -0.14
N GLY A 280 0.01 9.59 0.00
CA GLY A 280 -0.75 9.87 1.21
C GLY A 280 -0.19 9.17 2.46
N LEU A 281 0.22 7.91 2.34
CA LEU A 281 0.88 7.17 3.45
C LEU A 281 2.23 7.79 3.81
N VAL A 282 3.03 8.25 2.84
CA VAL A 282 4.29 8.96 3.09
C VAL A 282 4.04 10.26 3.86
N ILE A 283 3.07 11.07 3.41
CA ILE A 283 2.69 12.31 4.11
C ILE A 283 2.21 12.00 5.53
N ALA A 284 1.36 10.99 5.69
CA ALA A 284 0.84 10.60 7.01
C ALA A 284 1.95 10.06 7.94
N SER A 285 3.00 9.46 7.39
CA SER A 285 4.21 9.09 8.13
C SER A 285 5.07 10.29 8.53
N GLY A 286 4.83 11.48 7.95
CA GLY A 286 5.63 12.69 8.19
C GLY A 286 7.03 12.62 7.56
N PHE A 287 7.20 11.87 6.48
CA PHE A 287 8.46 11.72 5.72
C PHE A 287 9.66 11.23 6.54
N SER A 288 9.44 10.67 7.74
CA SER A 288 10.51 10.31 8.66
C SER A 288 11.02 8.88 8.52
N ASP A 289 10.19 7.98 7.97
CA ASP A 289 10.46 6.54 7.96
C ASP A 289 11.01 6.10 6.60
N VAL A 290 12.30 5.76 6.57
CA VAL A 290 13.02 5.34 5.35
C VAL A 290 12.36 4.15 4.67
N THR A 291 11.87 3.18 5.44
CA THR A 291 11.19 1.99 4.89
C THR A 291 9.90 2.36 4.15
N ILE A 292 9.15 3.36 4.61
CA ILE A 292 7.92 3.84 3.94
C ILE A 292 8.29 4.62 2.67
N LEU A 293 9.36 5.41 2.70
CA LEU A 293 9.88 6.09 1.51
C LEU A 293 10.35 5.10 0.44
N LEU A 294 11.04 4.03 0.83
CA LEU A 294 11.45 2.97 -0.08
C LEU A 294 10.26 2.17 -0.62
N LEU A 295 9.26 1.84 0.21
CA LEU A 295 8.00 1.27 -0.24
C LEU A 295 7.35 2.15 -1.33
N PHE A 296 7.26 3.46 -1.09
CA PHE A 296 6.72 4.40 -2.08
C PHE A 296 7.56 4.44 -3.36
N GLY A 297 8.89 4.48 -3.24
CA GLY A 297 9.80 4.42 -4.39
C GLY A 297 9.62 3.16 -5.23
N PHE A 298 9.41 2.00 -4.59
CA PHE A 298 9.09 0.75 -5.28
C PHE A 298 7.75 0.84 -6.02
N VAL A 299 6.70 1.36 -5.38
CA VAL A 299 5.38 1.55 -6.01
C VAL A 299 5.51 2.44 -7.25
N VAL A 300 6.17 3.59 -7.14
CA VAL A 300 6.38 4.51 -8.28
C VAL A 300 7.15 3.83 -9.40
N ALA A 301 8.28 3.19 -9.10
CA ALA A 301 9.11 2.55 -10.11
C ALA A 301 8.38 1.41 -10.84
N ASN A 302 7.77 0.50 -10.08
CA ASN A 302 7.07 -0.67 -10.62
C ASN A 302 5.83 -0.28 -11.45
N LEU A 303 5.03 0.67 -10.95
CA LEU A 303 3.83 1.12 -11.66
C LEU A 303 4.18 1.95 -12.90
N SER A 304 5.23 2.75 -12.86
CA SER A 304 5.71 3.48 -14.04
C SER A 304 6.19 2.54 -15.15
N LEU A 305 6.90 1.46 -14.79
CA LEU A 305 7.33 0.44 -15.74
C LEU A 305 6.12 -0.28 -16.36
N ALA A 306 5.17 -0.70 -15.52
CA ALA A 306 3.94 -1.36 -15.98
C ALA A 306 3.06 -0.43 -16.84
N ALA A 307 3.02 0.86 -16.53
CA ALA A 307 2.29 1.85 -17.31
C ALA A 307 2.92 2.07 -18.69
N ALA A 308 4.25 2.13 -18.77
CA ALA A 308 4.97 2.29 -20.04
C ALA A 308 4.67 1.15 -21.01
N GLU A 309 4.69 -0.09 -20.53
CA GLU A 309 4.33 -1.25 -21.35
C GLU A 309 2.85 -1.27 -21.72
N THR A 310 1.99 -0.82 -20.81
CA THR A 310 0.55 -0.69 -21.09
C THR A 310 0.27 0.36 -22.17
N HIS A 311 0.95 1.51 -22.11
CA HIS A 311 0.83 2.59 -23.09
C HIS A 311 1.32 2.14 -24.48
N LYS A 312 2.50 1.52 -24.56
CA LYS A 312 3.04 0.95 -25.82
C LYS A 312 2.06 -0.07 -26.43
N TRP A 313 1.51 -0.96 -25.60
CA TRP A 313 0.55 -1.95 -26.05
C TRP A 313 -0.71 -1.30 -26.63
N TYR A 314 -1.23 -0.23 -26.02
CA TYR A 314 -2.38 0.50 -26.55
C TYR A 314 -2.09 1.14 -27.91
N LEU A 315 -0.92 1.79 -28.05
CA LEU A 315 -0.49 2.40 -29.33
C LEU A 315 -0.36 1.38 -30.46
N HIS A 316 0.06 0.15 -30.15
CA HIS A 316 0.20 -0.92 -31.16
C HIS A 316 -1.13 -1.63 -31.49
N LYS A 317 -2.07 -1.70 -30.53
CA LYS A 317 -3.33 -2.43 -30.70
C LYS A 317 -4.42 -1.59 -31.37
N PHE A 318 -4.45 -0.27 -31.13
CA PHE A 318 -5.53 0.59 -31.60
C PHE A 318 -5.00 1.74 -32.46
N ASP A 319 -5.40 1.76 -33.74
CA ASP A 319 -5.06 2.83 -34.68
C ASP A 319 -5.65 4.18 -34.26
N ASN A 320 -6.79 4.18 -33.56
CA ASN A 320 -7.49 5.36 -33.07
C ASN A 320 -7.16 5.72 -31.61
N TYR A 321 -6.04 5.23 -31.05
CA TYR A 321 -5.66 5.56 -29.68
C TYR A 321 -5.36 7.08 -29.51
N PRO A 322 -5.87 7.74 -28.44
CA PRO A 322 -5.61 9.17 -28.22
C PRO A 322 -4.12 9.48 -28.02
N LYS A 323 -3.53 10.24 -28.95
CA LYS A 323 -2.09 10.57 -28.95
C LYS A 323 -1.69 11.59 -27.89
N ASN A 324 -2.66 12.29 -27.29
CA ASN A 324 -2.45 13.29 -26.25
C ASN A 324 -2.36 12.69 -24.83
N ARG A 325 -2.58 11.38 -24.67
CA ARG A 325 -2.46 10.72 -23.36
C ARG A 325 -1.00 10.51 -22.99
N TYR A 326 -0.67 10.81 -21.75
CA TYR A 326 0.60 10.49 -21.12
C TYR A 326 0.60 9.04 -20.61
N VAL A 327 1.77 8.52 -20.27
CA VAL A 327 1.93 7.14 -19.78
C VAL A 327 1.29 6.98 -18.39
N ILE A 328 1.68 7.82 -17.43
CA ILE A 328 1.25 7.73 -16.03
C ILE A 328 1.27 9.06 -15.27
N ILE A 329 2.21 9.98 -15.54
CA ILE A 329 2.27 11.30 -14.90
C ILE A 329 1.75 12.34 -15.90
N PRO A 330 0.59 12.98 -15.63
CA PRO A 330 0.04 13.98 -16.53
C PRO A 330 1.06 15.08 -16.82
N PHE A 331 1.18 15.48 -18.08
CA PHE A 331 2.04 16.57 -18.53
C PHE A 331 3.55 16.34 -18.40
N ILE A 332 3.99 15.16 -17.94
CA ILE A 332 5.41 14.85 -17.74
C ILE A 332 5.78 13.54 -18.45
N TYR A 333 5.10 12.44 -18.13
CA TYR A 333 5.49 11.10 -18.59
C TYR A 333 4.29 10.22 -18.88
#